data_AF-D4YPX5-F1
#
_entry.id   AF-D4YPX5-F1
#
_cell.length_a   1.000
_cell.length_b   1.000
_cell.length_c   1.000
_cell.angle_alpha   90.00
_cell.angle_beta   90.00
_cell.angle_gamma   90.00
#
_symmetry.space_group_name_H-M   'P 1'
#
loop_
_entity.id
_entity.type
_entity.pdbx_description
1 polymer ?
#
loop_
_entity_poly.entity_id
_entity_poly.type
_entity_poly.pdbx_seq_one_letter_code
_entity_poly.pdbx_strand_id
1 'polypeptide(L)'
;MVAQIEAEEAARGSRRAVAGFDFTFSVPKSASVLWAVADAGTQALIAQAHHEAVAVVVAFMEREVAAACTGATAGDGAVAQVDVTGLIATAFDQWDSRAGDPHLHTHVAISNKVRTVLDGKWWSLDGRPMHAAVVALSELHEAVFADHMTRTFGVS
;
A
#
# COMPACT_ATOMS: atom_id res chain seq x y z
N MET A 1 25.27 -25.17 -21.90
CA MET A 1 23.87 -24.77 -21.62
C MET A 1 23.79 -23.96 -20.31
N VAL A 2 24.19 -24.52 -19.16
CA VAL A 2 24.21 -23.80 -17.87
C VAL A 2 25.10 -22.55 -17.89
N ALA A 3 26.34 -22.68 -18.35
CA ALA A 3 27.28 -21.55 -18.44
C ALA A 3 26.80 -20.40 -19.36
N GLN A 4 25.91 -20.69 -20.30
CA GLN A 4 25.36 -19.70 -21.21
C GLN A 4 24.20 -18.92 -20.56
N ILE A 5 23.41 -19.61 -19.72
CA ILE A 5 22.36 -19.00 -18.88
C ILE A 5 23.00 -18.09 -17.82
N GLU A 6 24.07 -18.55 -17.15
CA GLU A 6 24.79 -17.76 -16.15
C GLU A 6 25.43 -16.50 -16.75
N ALA A 7 26.00 -16.62 -17.95
CA ALA A 7 26.55 -15.48 -18.69
C ALA A 7 25.47 -14.50 -19.16
N GLU A 8 24.31 -15.00 -19.60
CA GLU A 8 23.14 -14.18 -19.97
C GLU A 8 22.53 -13.48 -18.75
N GLU A 9 22.45 -14.14 -17.60
CA GLU A 9 21.97 -13.53 -16.35
C GLU A 9 22.94 -12.48 -15.81
N ALA A 10 24.26 -12.72 -15.90
CA ALA A 10 25.27 -11.74 -15.53
C ALA A 10 25.31 -10.53 -16.49
N ALA A 11 25.03 -10.74 -17.79
CA ALA A 11 24.95 -9.69 -18.80
C ALA A 11 23.64 -8.88 -18.71
N ARG A 12 22.59 -9.44 -18.10
CA ARG A 12 21.33 -8.76 -17.84
C ARG A 12 21.56 -7.73 -16.73
N GLY A 13 21.89 -6.49 -17.12
CA GLY A 13 22.25 -5.40 -16.23
C GLY A 13 21.37 -5.28 -14.97
N SER A 14 21.97 -4.77 -13.88
CA SER A 14 21.33 -4.74 -12.57
C SER A 14 19.91 -4.17 -12.64
N ARG A 15 18.91 -4.93 -12.19
CA ARG A 15 17.54 -4.44 -12.07
C ARG A 15 17.54 -3.13 -11.27
N ARG A 16 16.85 -2.11 -11.78
CA ARG A 16 16.70 -0.83 -11.09
C ARG A 16 16.12 -1.07 -9.70
N ALA A 17 16.77 -0.52 -8.68
CA ALA A 17 16.29 -0.64 -7.30
C ALA A 17 14.90 -0.01 -7.16
N VAL A 18 13.98 -0.73 -6.52
CA VAL A 18 12.65 -0.21 -6.16
C VAL A 18 12.82 0.74 -4.97
N ALA A 19 12.39 1.99 -5.14
CA ALA A 19 12.47 3.01 -4.08
C ALA A 19 11.37 2.83 -3.02
N GLY A 20 10.19 2.38 -3.45
CA GLY A 20 9.01 2.22 -2.61
C GLY A 20 7.82 1.71 -3.41
N PHE A 21 6.70 1.60 -2.72
CA PHE A 21 5.39 1.24 -3.28
C PHE A 21 4.44 2.42 -3.08
N ASP A 22 3.51 2.60 -4.01
CA ASP A 22 2.44 3.57 -3.88
C ASP A 22 1.11 2.83 -3.93
N PHE A 23 0.33 2.95 -2.86
CA PHE A 23 -1.02 2.40 -2.78
C PHE A 23 -2.01 3.56 -2.82
N THR A 24 -2.77 3.64 -3.90
CA THR A 24 -3.82 4.66 -4.05
C THR A 24 -5.15 4.10 -3.59
N PHE A 25 -5.75 4.72 -2.59
CA PHE A 25 -7.08 4.39 -2.10
C PHE A 25 -8.06 5.46 -2.54
N SER A 26 -9.07 5.09 -3.32
CA SER A 26 -10.11 6.01 -3.80
C SER A 26 -11.44 5.65 -3.16
N VAL A 27 -12.22 6.65 -2.76
CA VAL A 27 -13.61 6.42 -2.34
C VAL A 27 -14.52 6.18 -3.56
N PRO A 28 -15.72 5.60 -3.40
CA PRO A 28 -16.70 5.50 -4.47
C PRO A 28 -16.96 6.83 -5.15
N LYS A 29 -17.21 6.81 -6.46
CA LYS A 29 -17.44 8.03 -7.24
C LYS A 29 -18.59 8.87 -6.69
N SER A 30 -19.67 8.23 -6.22
CA SER A 30 -20.80 8.90 -5.56
C SER A 30 -20.38 9.66 -4.30
N ALA A 31 -19.52 9.06 -3.47
CA ALA A 31 -18.97 9.71 -2.27
C ALA A 31 -18.04 10.88 -2.63
N SER A 32 -17.22 10.74 -3.67
CA SER A 32 -16.39 11.85 -4.20
C SER A 32 -17.25 13.02 -4.69
N VAL A 33 -18.34 12.75 -5.40
CA VAL A 33 -19.27 13.79 -5.87
C VAL A 33 -19.97 14.45 -4.70
N LEU A 34 -20.46 13.68 -3.73
CA LEU A 34 -21.08 14.21 -2.51
C LEU A 34 -20.10 15.12 -1.76
N TRP A 35 -18.87 14.66 -1.54
CA TRP A 35 -17.81 15.45 -0.93
C TRP A 35 -17.60 16.77 -1.66
N ALA A 36 -17.46 16.76 -2.99
CA ALA A 36 -17.16 17.97 -3.75
C ALA A 36 -18.25 19.06 -3.70
N VAL A 37 -19.53 18.68 -3.48
CA VAL A 37 -20.66 19.63 -3.45
C VAL A 37 -21.20 19.93 -2.06
N ALA A 38 -20.76 19.21 -1.04
CA ALA A 38 -21.26 19.37 0.32
C ALA A 38 -20.66 20.58 1.05
N ASP A 39 -21.26 20.95 2.18
CA ASP A 39 -20.71 21.96 3.07
C ASP A 39 -19.41 21.47 3.73
N ALA A 40 -18.62 22.41 4.27
CA ALA A 40 -17.31 22.12 4.85
C ALA A 40 -17.38 21.09 6.01
N GLY A 41 -18.46 21.06 6.79
CA GLY A 41 -18.65 20.09 7.86
C GLY A 41 -18.82 18.68 7.32
N THR A 42 -19.70 18.51 6.35
CA THR A 42 -19.93 17.22 5.67
C THR A 42 -18.68 16.76 4.91
N GLN A 43 -17.97 17.67 4.24
CA GLN A 43 -16.68 17.37 3.59
C GLN A 43 -15.65 16.81 4.57
N ALA A 44 -15.50 17.44 5.72
CA ALA A 44 -14.56 17.01 6.75
C ALA A 44 -14.92 15.61 7.29
N LEU A 45 -16.20 15.32 7.49
CA LEU A 45 -16.67 14.01 7.95
C LEU A 45 -16.40 12.89 6.92
N ILE A 46 -16.63 13.15 5.64
CA ILE A 46 -16.33 12.17 4.58
C ILE A 46 -14.82 11.96 4.44
N ALA A 47 -14.02 13.03 4.49
CA ALA A 47 -12.56 12.93 4.47
C ALA A 47 -12.02 12.15 5.67
N GLN A 48 -12.56 12.41 6.86
CA GLN A 48 -12.22 11.68 8.09
C GLN A 48 -12.53 10.18 7.95
N ALA A 49 -13.71 9.81 7.43
CA ALA A 49 -14.05 8.41 7.15
C ALA A 49 -13.07 7.75 6.18
N HIS A 50 -12.63 8.48 5.15
CA HIS A 50 -11.61 8.00 4.21
C HIS A 50 -10.26 7.78 4.89
N HIS A 51 -9.79 8.73 5.71
CA HIS A 51 -8.53 8.64 6.44
C HIS A 51 -8.53 7.52 7.48
N GLU A 52 -9.65 7.31 8.18
CA GLU A 52 -9.82 6.19 9.12
C GLU A 52 -9.72 4.84 8.39
N ALA A 53 -10.36 4.70 7.22
CA ALA A 53 -10.24 3.51 6.39
C ALA A 53 -8.79 3.28 5.93
N VAL A 54 -8.08 4.32 5.48
CA VAL A 54 -6.66 4.22 5.11
C VAL A 54 -5.81 3.78 6.30
N ALA A 55 -6.04 4.34 7.50
CA ALA A 55 -5.30 3.96 8.70
C ALA A 55 -5.50 2.48 9.08
N VAL A 56 -6.73 1.96 8.97
CA VAL A 56 -7.02 0.54 9.19
C VAL A 56 -6.28 -0.35 8.21
N VAL A 57 -6.26 0.03 6.92
CA VAL A 57 -5.56 -0.73 5.89
C VAL A 57 -4.05 -0.72 6.13
N VAL A 58 -3.44 0.43 6.44
CA VAL A 58 -2.00 0.51 6.75
C VAL A 58 -1.66 -0.37 7.96
N ALA A 59 -2.45 -0.33 9.03
CA ALA A 59 -2.25 -1.18 10.20
C ALA A 59 -2.40 -2.68 9.87
N PHE A 60 -3.30 -3.03 8.94
CA PHE A 60 -3.42 -4.40 8.44
C PHE A 60 -2.19 -4.80 7.62
N MET A 61 -1.69 -3.92 6.74
CA MET A 61 -0.49 -4.16 5.95
C MET A 61 0.73 -4.41 6.83
N GLU A 62 0.95 -3.60 7.87
CA GLU A 62 2.05 -3.77 8.82
C GLU A 62 2.03 -5.13 9.50
N ARG A 63 0.84 -5.65 9.82
CA ARG A 63 0.68 -6.92 10.54
C ARG A 63 0.71 -8.16 9.67
N GLU A 64 0.07 -8.11 8.50
CA GLU A 64 -0.27 -9.32 7.73
C GLU A 64 0.43 -9.40 6.37
N VAL A 65 0.99 -8.29 5.88
CA VAL A 65 1.56 -8.21 4.52
C VAL A 65 3.05 -7.89 4.53
N ALA A 66 3.48 -7.00 5.43
CA ALA A 66 4.84 -6.50 5.49
C ALA A 66 5.81 -7.59 5.95
N ALA A 67 6.72 -7.99 5.06
CA ALA A 67 7.80 -8.92 5.36
C ALA A 67 9.06 -8.53 4.58
N ALA A 68 10.23 -8.90 5.10
CA ALA A 68 11.48 -8.83 4.36
C ALA A 68 11.90 -10.23 3.89
N CYS A 69 12.62 -10.30 2.77
CA CYS A 69 13.15 -11.56 2.23
C CYS A 69 14.64 -11.67 2.55
N THR A 70 15.03 -12.70 3.30
CA THR A 70 16.44 -13.04 3.59
C THR A 70 16.86 -14.29 2.81
N GLY A 71 18.16 -14.41 2.48
CA GLY A 71 18.72 -15.65 1.90
C GLY A 71 19.04 -15.65 0.40
N ALA A 72 18.87 -14.52 -0.31
CA ALA A 72 19.25 -14.44 -1.74
C ALA A 72 20.78 -14.42 -2.00
N THR A 73 21.61 -14.47 -0.95
CA THR A 73 23.07 -14.48 -1.06
C THR A 73 23.70 -15.39 0.00
N ALA A 74 23.83 -16.69 -0.32
CA ALA A 74 24.99 -17.56 -0.07
C ALA A 74 24.60 -19.05 -0.04
N GLY A 75 24.87 -19.77 -1.13
CA GLY A 75 25.18 -21.21 -1.09
C GLY A 75 24.04 -22.21 -1.34
N ASP A 76 22.83 -22.00 -0.80
CA ASP A 76 21.77 -23.02 -0.79
C ASP A 76 20.41 -22.57 -1.36
N GLY A 77 20.26 -21.29 -1.70
CA GLY A 77 19.07 -20.76 -2.38
C GLY A 77 17.80 -20.73 -1.51
N ALA A 78 17.94 -20.95 -0.20
CA ALA A 78 16.82 -20.88 0.73
C ALA A 78 16.37 -19.41 0.90
N VAL A 79 15.13 -19.13 0.53
CA VAL A 79 14.49 -17.82 0.75
C VAL A 79 13.56 -17.92 1.96
N ALA A 80 13.83 -17.13 3.00
CA ALA A 80 12.96 -17.00 4.17
C ALA A 80 12.33 -15.60 4.23
N GLN A 81 11.02 -15.55 4.42
CA GLN A 81 10.33 -14.32 4.81
C GLN A 81 10.50 -14.12 6.31
N VAL A 82 10.88 -12.91 6.71
CA VAL A 82 11.09 -12.52 8.10
C VAL A 82 10.24 -11.32 8.46
N ASP A 83 9.78 -11.30 9.71
CA ASP A 83 8.97 -10.22 10.25
C ASP A 83 9.74 -8.90 10.29
N VAL A 84 8.99 -7.81 10.10
CA VAL A 84 9.50 -6.45 10.16
C VAL A 84 8.85 -5.68 11.31
N THR A 85 9.52 -4.64 11.79
CA THR A 85 9.02 -3.86 12.94
C THR A 85 7.86 -2.93 12.59
N GLY A 86 7.56 -2.74 11.30
CA GLY A 86 6.53 -1.84 10.79
C GLY A 86 6.88 -1.27 9.42
N LEU A 87 6.05 -0.34 8.93
CA LEU A 87 6.22 0.35 7.66
C LEU A 87 6.60 1.82 7.88
N ILE A 88 7.28 2.41 6.90
CA ILE A 88 7.45 3.86 6.80
C ILE A 88 6.60 4.33 5.62
N ALA A 89 5.57 5.11 5.89
CA ALA A 89 4.63 5.56 4.89
C ALA A 89 4.32 7.06 5.01
N THR A 90 3.88 7.67 3.92
CA THR A 90 3.31 9.03 3.91
C THR A 90 2.08 9.04 3.02
N ALA A 91 1.00 9.63 3.53
CA ALA A 91 -0.28 9.76 2.84
C ALA A 91 -0.43 11.15 2.22
N PHE A 92 -0.87 11.21 0.96
CA PHE A 92 -1.12 12.45 0.23
C PHE A 92 -2.53 12.44 -0.36
N ASP A 93 -3.37 13.36 0.10
CA ASP A 93 -4.73 13.52 -0.42
C ASP A 93 -4.73 14.18 -1.79
N GLN A 94 -5.60 13.68 -2.66
CA GLN A 94 -5.96 14.24 -3.95
C GLN A 94 -7.49 14.20 -4.12
N TRP A 95 -8.02 15.00 -5.04
CA TRP A 95 -9.41 15.46 -5.02
C TRP A 95 -10.06 15.52 -6.41
N ASP A 96 -9.26 15.48 -7.46
CA ASP A 96 -9.67 15.47 -8.85
C ASP A 96 -9.05 14.27 -9.59
N SER A 97 -9.74 13.82 -10.64
CA SER A 97 -9.17 12.86 -11.58
C SER A 97 -8.31 13.57 -12.63
N ARG A 98 -7.62 12.80 -13.47
CA ARG A 98 -6.91 13.34 -14.65
C ARG A 98 -7.82 14.09 -15.63
N ALA A 99 -9.13 13.83 -15.62
CA ALA A 99 -10.14 14.52 -16.41
C ALA A 99 -10.79 15.71 -15.68
N GLY A 100 -10.38 15.98 -14.42
CA GLY A 100 -10.87 17.10 -13.62
C GLY A 100 -12.20 16.85 -12.89
N ASP A 101 -12.74 15.63 -12.91
CA ASP A 101 -13.95 15.29 -12.16
C ASP A 101 -13.63 14.95 -10.68
N PRO A 102 -14.58 15.16 -9.74
CA PRO A 102 -14.39 14.85 -8.34
C PRO A 102 -13.90 13.43 -8.10
N HIS A 103 -12.75 13.31 -7.45
CA HIS A 103 -12.11 12.03 -7.16
C HIS A 103 -11.29 12.16 -5.88
N LEU A 104 -11.94 11.98 -4.73
CA LEU A 104 -11.25 11.97 -3.44
C LEU A 104 -10.46 10.65 -3.31
N HIS A 105 -9.15 10.76 -3.20
CA HIS A 105 -8.25 9.62 -3.07
C HIS A 105 -6.97 9.97 -2.32
N THR A 106 -6.36 8.97 -1.69
CA THR A 106 -5.11 9.11 -0.96
C THR A 106 -4.03 8.24 -1.59
N HIS A 107 -2.88 8.84 -1.89
CA HIS A 107 -1.66 8.11 -2.22
C HIS A 107 -0.88 7.80 -0.95
N VAL A 108 -0.72 6.52 -0.63
CA VAL A 108 0.11 6.05 0.48
C VAL A 108 1.45 5.57 -0.10
N ALA A 109 2.43 6.47 -0.06
CA ALA A 109 3.80 6.18 -0.47
C ALA A 109 4.55 5.44 0.65
N ILE A 110 4.88 4.18 0.43
CA ILE A 110 5.54 3.28 1.37
C ILE A 110 7.00 3.09 0.97
N SER A 111 7.92 3.35 1.88
CA SER A 111 9.35 3.09 1.70
C SER A 111 9.61 1.61 1.47
N ASN A 112 10.48 1.28 0.52
CA ASN A 112 10.94 -0.11 0.37
C ASN A 112 11.84 -0.55 1.52
N LYS A 113 12.32 0.38 2.37
CA LYS A 113 13.21 0.07 3.50
C LYS A 113 12.42 -0.23 4.76
N VAL A 114 12.67 -1.40 5.33
CA VAL A 114 12.06 -1.91 6.56
C VAL A 114 13.13 -2.47 7.48
N ARG A 115 12.87 -2.41 8.79
CA ARG A 115 13.77 -2.97 9.81
C ARG A 115 13.25 -4.33 10.23
N THR A 116 14.10 -5.34 10.20
CA THR A 116 13.75 -6.71 10.58
C THR A 116 13.66 -6.87 12.09
N VAL A 117 12.73 -7.71 12.56
CA VAL A 117 12.62 -8.06 14.00
C VAL A 117 13.78 -8.96 14.43
N LEU A 118 14.18 -9.90 13.57
CA LEU A 118 15.18 -10.93 13.87
C LEU A 118 16.56 -10.37 14.23
N ASP A 119 17.09 -9.43 13.43
CA ASP A 119 18.46 -8.92 13.58
C ASP A 119 18.55 -7.39 13.61
N GLY A 120 17.41 -6.69 13.58
CA GLY A 120 17.35 -5.24 13.68
C GLY A 120 17.98 -4.49 12.50
N LYS A 121 18.29 -5.18 11.40
CA LYS A 121 18.92 -4.59 10.21
C LYS A 121 17.89 -4.05 9.24
N TRP A 122 18.33 -3.16 8.34
CA TRP A 122 17.49 -2.60 7.30
C TRP A 122 17.56 -3.44 6.03
N TRP A 123 16.41 -3.92 5.60
CA TRP A 123 16.23 -4.74 4.40
C TRP A 123 15.20 -4.10 3.47
N SER A 124 15.05 -4.68 2.29
CA SER A 124 13.96 -4.33 1.37
C SER A 124 12.73 -5.18 1.69
N LEU A 125 11.53 -4.61 1.49
CA LEU A 125 10.27 -5.36 1.54
C LEU A 125 10.26 -6.46 0.47
N ASP A 126 9.65 -7.59 0.80
CA ASP A 126 9.26 -8.58 -0.20
C ASP A 126 8.07 -8.03 -0.99
N GLY A 127 8.30 -7.71 -2.27
CA GLY A 127 7.25 -7.14 -3.12
C GLY A 127 6.14 -8.11 -3.48
N ARG A 128 6.36 -9.44 -3.39
CA ARG A 128 5.34 -10.44 -3.76
C ARG A 128 4.08 -10.34 -2.90
N PRO A 129 4.14 -10.36 -1.56
CA PRO A 129 2.95 -10.17 -0.72
C PRO A 129 2.32 -8.78 -0.93
N MET A 130 3.13 -7.73 -1.11
CA MET A 130 2.62 -6.37 -1.36
C MET A 130 1.72 -6.31 -2.61
N HIS A 131 2.12 -6.98 -3.71
CA HIS A 131 1.32 -7.06 -4.92
C HIS A 131 0.14 -8.03 -4.80
N ALA A 132 0.32 -9.17 -4.14
CA ALA A 132 -0.73 -10.17 -3.98
C ALA A 132 -1.90 -9.66 -3.12
N ALA A 133 -1.63 -8.76 -2.17
CA ALA A 133 -2.64 -8.24 -1.25
C ALA A 133 -3.51 -7.11 -1.85
N VAL A 134 -3.18 -6.55 -3.03
CA VAL A 134 -3.82 -5.34 -3.58
C VAL A 134 -5.35 -5.40 -3.54
N VAL A 135 -5.95 -6.50 -3.99
CA VAL A 135 -7.41 -6.66 -3.98
C VAL A 135 -7.95 -6.68 -2.55
N ALA A 136 -7.36 -7.48 -1.66
CA ALA A 136 -7.81 -7.55 -0.27
C ALA A 136 -7.70 -6.21 0.47
N LEU A 137 -6.65 -5.44 0.21
CA LEU A 137 -6.47 -4.10 0.78
C LEU A 137 -7.49 -3.10 0.25
N SER A 138 -7.84 -3.20 -1.04
CA SER A 138 -8.92 -2.40 -1.65
C SER A 138 -10.28 -2.72 -1.03
N GLU A 139 -10.62 -4.00 -0.89
CA GLU A 139 -11.90 -4.41 -0.29
C GLU A 139 -11.99 -4.04 1.19
N LEU A 140 -10.88 -4.14 1.93
CA LEU A 140 -10.82 -3.69 3.31
C LEU A 140 -11.05 -2.17 3.43
N HIS A 141 -10.42 -1.38 2.57
CA HIS A 141 -10.64 0.07 2.51
C HIS A 141 -12.10 0.40 2.26
N GLU A 142 -12.69 -0.18 1.21
CA GLU A 142 -14.07 0.07 0.80
C GLU A 142 -15.06 -0.34 1.89
N ALA A 143 -14.88 -1.52 2.50
CA ALA A 143 -15.76 -2.01 3.55
C ALA A 143 -15.73 -1.11 4.80
N VAL A 144 -14.53 -0.68 5.22
CA VAL A 144 -14.38 0.22 6.38
C VAL A 144 -14.98 1.58 6.06
N PHE A 145 -14.69 2.14 4.87
CA PHE A 145 -15.26 3.42 4.45
C PHE A 145 -16.79 3.39 4.41
N ALA A 146 -17.39 2.37 3.78
CA ALA A 146 -18.84 2.21 3.71
C ALA A 146 -19.49 2.09 5.09
N ASP A 147 -18.85 1.39 6.02
CA ASP A 147 -19.29 1.28 7.42
C ASP A 147 -19.26 2.64 8.14
N HIS A 148 -18.20 3.45 7.95
CA HIS A 148 -18.17 4.83 8.46
C HIS A 148 -19.25 5.72 7.84
N MET A 149 -19.48 5.61 6.53
CA MET A 149 -20.54 6.36 5.83
C MET A 149 -21.93 5.97 6.35
N THR A 150 -22.17 4.68 6.58
CA THR A 150 -23.43 4.16 7.14
C THR A 150 -23.66 4.71 8.55
N ARG A 151 -22.64 4.65 9.43
CA ARG A 151 -22.77 5.14 10.80
C ARG A 151 -22.98 6.65 10.89
N THR A 152 -22.32 7.41 10.03
CA THR A 152 -22.30 8.88 10.11
C THR A 152 -23.50 9.50 9.41
N PHE A 153 -23.90 8.96 8.25
CA PHE A 153 -24.91 9.55 7.38
C PHE A 153 -26.14 8.66 7.12
N GLY A 154 -26.11 7.40 7.55
CA GLY A 154 -27.21 6.46 7.29
C GLY A 154 -27.30 5.99 5.84
N VAL A 155 -26.20 6.04 5.09
CA VAL A 155 -26.13 5.66 3.66
C VAL A 155 -25.28 4.40 3.48
N SER A 156 -25.74 3.48 2.63
CA SER A 156 -25.08 2.21 2.28
C SER A 156 -24.80 2.11 0.78
#